data_AF-A0A8C4QC02-F1
#
_entry.id   AF-A0A8C4QC02-F1
#
_cell.length_a   1.000
_cell.length_b   1.000
_cell.length_c   1.000
_cell.angle_alpha   90.00
_cell.angle_beta   90.00
_cell.angle_gamma   90.00
#
_symmetry.space_group_name_H-M   'P 1'
#
loop_
_entity.id
_entity.type
_entity.pdbx_description
1 polymer ?
#
loop_
_entity_poly.entity_id
_entity_poly.type
_entity_poly.pdbx_seq_one_letter_code
_entity_poly.pdbx_strand_id
1 'polypeptide(L)'
;MVPSEDSWVRQQPLVPSDEEYPGPHNFTISFQKCSTAKSATWTYSSDLCKLYCQLGKTCPVQLCTSGTPPPGAFLRTMPIYRKAEHVLEVVRRCPTHQFGENTDQRAPSSHLIRVEGSPNAMYMEDAQTHRQSVIIPYANPQVGTDFTKVHYNFMCNSSCVGGMNRRPITTIITLETHDGQVLGRRSFEVRVCACPGRDRQTDEKQFHRLSRERLDFPSSSEEQLNQEETQEQMKTPNSGEKIHRPNITLKRPIKTVLSSGKKVKTEKCRDGDEVFLIAVKGREAYEYLMQIKEKFELSQQVPLHAVDQYKQQQKQLLQQALMDWKKGDGKNNSQA
;
A
#
# COMPACT_ATOMS: atom_id res chain seq x y z
N MET A 1 30.48 39.02 20.24
CA MET A 1 29.05 38.93 19.90
C MET A 1 28.72 37.46 19.78
N VAL A 2 28.09 36.91 20.81
CA VAL A 2 27.64 35.52 20.84
C VAL A 2 26.38 35.45 19.95
N PRO A 3 26.25 34.48 19.03
CA PRO A 3 25.01 34.31 18.28
C PRO A 3 23.89 34.00 19.29
N SER A 4 22.79 34.74 19.19
CA SER A 4 21.59 34.56 19.99
C SER A 4 21.11 33.10 19.97
N GLU A 5 20.92 32.50 21.15
CA GLU A 5 20.43 31.13 21.38
C GLU A 5 18.93 30.94 21.07
N ASP A 6 18.37 31.71 20.14
CA ASP A 6 17.00 31.55 19.68
C ASP A 6 16.99 30.98 18.27
N SER A 7 16.91 29.65 18.18
CA SER A 7 16.08 28.91 17.23
C SER A 7 16.59 27.47 17.06
N TRP A 8 16.42 26.66 18.11
CA TRP A 8 16.13 25.24 17.86
C TRP A 8 14.74 25.17 17.21
N VAL A 9 14.64 25.57 15.93
CA VAL A 9 13.43 25.37 15.12
C VAL A 9 13.15 23.89 15.21
N ARG A 10 12.01 23.55 15.81
CA ARG A 10 11.59 22.17 15.99
C ARG A 10 11.63 21.47 14.62
N GLN A 11 12.61 20.60 14.42
CA GLN A 11 12.74 19.89 13.15
C GLN A 11 11.65 18.82 13.09
N GLN A 12 10.64 19.05 12.25
CA GLN A 12 9.72 17.98 11.91
C GLN A 12 10.48 16.93 11.07
N PRO A 13 10.26 15.63 11.31
CA PRO A 13 10.86 14.60 10.48
C PRO A 13 10.39 14.78 9.02
N LEU A 14 11.32 14.62 8.08
CA LEU A 14 11.06 14.78 6.64
C LEU A 14 9.88 13.92 6.16
N VAL A 15 9.74 12.73 6.76
CA VAL A 15 8.60 11.83 6.57
C VAL A 15 7.82 11.76 7.88
N PRO A 16 6.56 12.22 7.92
CA PRO A 16 5.73 12.05 9.09
C PRO A 16 5.34 10.58 9.25
N SER A 17 5.31 10.11 10.49
CA SER A 17 4.85 8.75 10.80
C SER A 17 3.34 8.63 10.60
N ASP A 18 2.90 7.57 9.93
CA ASP A 18 1.50 7.19 9.73
C ASP A 18 1.03 6.08 10.67
N GLU A 19 1.90 5.60 11.56
CA GLU A 19 1.58 4.58 12.57
C GLU A 19 0.51 5.09 13.54
N GLU A 20 -0.50 4.25 13.81
CA GLU A 20 -1.56 4.58 14.73
C GLU A 20 -1.04 4.71 16.17
N TYR A 21 -1.37 5.83 16.82
CA TYR A 21 -1.00 6.09 18.20
C TYR A 21 -2.22 6.63 18.95
N PRO A 22 -2.95 5.80 19.73
CA PRO A 22 -4.11 6.27 20.50
C PRO A 22 -3.73 7.36 21.51
N GLY A 23 -2.52 7.27 22.06
CA GLY A 23 -2.01 8.17 23.08
C GLY A 23 -2.85 8.21 24.36
N PRO A 24 -2.53 9.13 25.29
CA PRO A 24 -3.12 9.16 26.63
C PRO A 24 -4.63 9.40 26.66
N HIS A 25 -5.19 10.03 25.63
CA HIS A 25 -6.62 10.34 25.53
C HIS A 25 -7.40 9.34 24.67
N ASN A 26 -6.79 8.20 24.31
CA ASN A 26 -7.36 7.19 23.41
C ASN A 26 -7.99 7.79 22.15
N PHE A 27 -7.25 8.69 21.51
CA PHE A 27 -7.69 9.41 20.33
C PHE A 27 -8.02 8.43 19.20
N THR A 28 -9.27 8.44 18.79
CA THR A 28 -9.82 7.56 17.75
C THR A 28 -10.65 8.37 16.76
N ILE A 29 -10.84 7.80 15.58
CA ILE A 29 -11.67 8.39 14.54
C ILE A 29 -12.75 7.39 14.15
N SER A 30 -13.95 7.88 13.87
CA SER A 30 -15.05 7.07 13.36
C SER A 30 -15.77 7.77 12.22
N PHE A 31 -16.49 6.97 11.45
CA PHE A 31 -17.30 7.43 10.34
C PHE A 31 -18.73 6.94 10.57
N GLN A 32 -19.70 7.82 10.33
CA GLN A 32 -21.10 7.43 10.38
C GLN A 32 -21.37 6.37 9.29
N LYS A 33 -22.22 5.38 9.59
CA LYS A 33 -22.68 4.41 8.59
C LYS A 33 -23.29 5.15 7.40
N CYS A 34 -22.76 4.84 6.22
CA CYS A 34 -23.08 5.54 4.98
C CYS A 34 -23.41 4.57 3.86
N SER A 35 -24.33 5.02 3.00
CA SER A 35 -24.79 4.26 1.84
C SER A 35 -23.67 4.07 0.81
N THR A 36 -23.74 2.96 0.07
CA THR A 36 -22.91 2.72 -1.12
C THR A 36 -23.69 2.96 -2.42
N ALA A 37 -24.83 3.64 -2.36
CA ALA A 37 -25.64 3.98 -3.52
C ALA A 37 -24.88 4.90 -4.51
N LYS A 38 -25.32 4.91 -5.78
CA LYS A 38 -24.73 5.77 -6.83
C LYS A 38 -24.76 7.27 -6.48
N SER A 39 -25.75 7.70 -5.71
CA SER A 39 -25.91 9.08 -5.24
C SER A 39 -25.05 9.44 -4.03
N ALA A 40 -24.36 8.47 -3.40
CA ALA A 40 -23.51 8.74 -2.25
C ALA A 40 -22.31 9.60 -2.65
N THR A 41 -22.20 10.78 -2.06
CA THR A 41 -21.09 11.71 -2.27
C THR A 41 -19.83 11.29 -1.52
N TRP A 42 -19.98 10.46 -0.49
CA TRP A 42 -18.89 9.84 0.25
C TRP A 42 -19.34 8.52 0.89
N THR A 43 -18.38 7.64 1.18
CA THR A 43 -18.59 6.39 1.91
C THR A 43 -17.25 5.92 2.50
N TYR A 44 -17.28 5.21 3.63
CA TYR A 44 -16.08 4.72 4.30
C TYR A 44 -16.11 3.20 4.41
N SER A 45 -15.01 2.55 4.05
CA SER A 45 -14.80 1.11 4.22
C SER A 45 -13.96 0.86 5.48
N SER A 46 -14.55 0.18 6.46
CA SER A 46 -13.85 -0.23 7.67
C SER A 46 -12.81 -1.31 7.41
N ASP A 47 -13.08 -2.23 6.46
CA ASP A 47 -12.17 -3.34 6.14
C ASP A 47 -10.86 -2.84 5.52
N LEU A 48 -10.93 -1.74 4.78
CA LEU A 48 -9.79 -1.13 4.10
C LEU A 48 -9.23 0.10 4.83
N CYS A 49 -9.84 0.52 5.93
CA CYS A 49 -9.59 1.81 6.58
C CYS A 49 -9.52 2.97 5.56
N LYS A 50 -10.51 3.03 4.65
CA LYS A 50 -10.43 3.86 3.44
C LYS A 50 -11.71 4.68 3.18
N LEU A 51 -11.53 5.98 3.05
CA LEU A 51 -12.56 6.94 2.67
C LEU A 51 -12.62 7.08 1.14
N TYR A 52 -13.82 6.99 0.59
CA TYR A 52 -14.12 7.29 -0.81
C TYR A 52 -15.01 8.52 -0.84
N CYS A 53 -14.66 9.53 -1.62
CA CYS A 53 -15.45 10.76 -1.69
C CYS A 53 -15.38 11.42 -3.07
N GLN A 54 -16.39 12.23 -3.37
CA GLN A 54 -16.40 13.09 -4.54
C GLN A 54 -15.55 14.35 -4.32
N LEU A 55 -15.06 14.91 -5.43
CA LEU A 55 -14.30 16.16 -5.45
C LEU A 55 -15.07 17.28 -4.75
N GLY A 56 -14.42 17.92 -3.77
CA GLY A 56 -14.94 19.08 -3.05
C GLY A 56 -16.17 18.82 -2.17
N LYS A 57 -16.69 17.59 -2.12
CA LYS A 57 -17.84 17.26 -1.28
C LYS A 57 -17.44 17.04 0.17
N THR A 58 -18.32 17.48 1.06
CA THR A 58 -18.13 17.46 2.51
C THR A 58 -18.14 16.04 3.05
N CYS A 59 -17.08 15.68 3.76
CA CYS A 59 -16.88 14.37 4.39
C CYS A 59 -16.77 14.55 5.91
N PRO A 60 -17.82 14.23 6.68
CA PRO A 60 -17.78 14.32 8.13
C PRO A 60 -16.94 13.19 8.73
N VAL A 61 -15.96 13.55 9.55
CA VAL A 61 -15.15 12.64 10.36
C VAL A 61 -15.45 12.90 11.82
N GLN A 62 -15.78 11.85 12.57
CA GLN A 62 -16.01 11.93 14.01
C GLN A 62 -14.69 11.67 14.73
N LEU A 63 -14.37 12.53 15.69
CA LEU A 63 -13.18 12.46 16.51
C LEU A 63 -13.60 12.13 17.93
N CYS A 64 -13.07 11.05 18.48
CA CYS A 64 -13.42 10.54 19.81
C CYS A 64 -12.20 10.54 20.72
N THR A 65 -12.40 10.91 21.98
CA THR A 65 -11.37 10.97 23.03
C THR A 65 -11.98 10.53 24.35
N SER A 66 -11.31 9.67 25.11
CA SER A 66 -11.80 9.18 26.40
C SER A 66 -11.72 10.20 27.54
N GLY A 67 -10.96 11.28 27.37
CA GLY A 67 -10.90 12.40 28.31
C GLY A 67 -10.59 13.70 27.58
N THR A 68 -10.87 14.84 28.22
CA THR A 68 -10.63 16.16 27.64
C THR A 68 -9.12 16.42 27.49
N PRO A 69 -8.64 16.67 26.26
CA PRO A 69 -7.27 17.10 26.04
C PRO A 69 -6.95 18.41 26.79
N PRO A 70 -5.66 18.71 27.02
CA PRO A 70 -5.25 19.97 27.63
C PRO A 70 -5.80 21.20 26.90
N PRO A 71 -6.06 22.32 27.60
CA PRO A 71 -6.46 23.57 26.98
C PRO A 71 -5.48 24.02 25.90
N GLY A 72 -6.01 24.50 24.77
CA GLY A 72 -5.19 24.92 23.63
C GLY A 72 -4.70 23.77 22.75
N ALA A 73 -5.16 22.53 22.98
CA ALA A 73 -4.95 21.44 22.03
C ALA A 73 -5.58 21.76 20.67
N PHE A 74 -4.98 21.25 19.60
CA PHE A 74 -5.46 21.41 18.24
C PHE A 74 -5.32 20.12 17.45
N LEU A 75 -6.06 20.05 16.35
CA LEU A 75 -6.00 18.95 15.41
C LEU A 75 -5.25 19.42 14.18
N ARG A 76 -4.26 18.64 13.74
CA ARG A 76 -3.57 18.84 12.48
C ARG A 76 -3.94 17.71 11.54
N THR A 77 -4.27 18.06 10.30
CA THR A 77 -4.58 17.09 9.25
C THR A 77 -3.65 17.28 8.07
N MET A 78 -2.98 16.21 7.65
CA MET A 78 -1.97 16.24 6.61
C MET A 78 -2.08 15.01 5.69
N PRO A 79 -2.07 15.21 4.36
CA PRO A 79 -1.98 14.11 3.41
C PRO A 79 -0.52 13.71 3.14
N ILE A 80 -0.28 12.41 3.01
CA ILE A 80 0.96 11.84 2.49
C ILE A 80 0.67 10.79 1.42
N TYR A 81 1.64 10.50 0.56
CA TYR A 81 1.53 9.32 -0.32
C TYR A 81 1.79 8.05 0.48
N ARG A 82 0.96 7.03 0.24
CA ARG A 82 1.03 5.75 0.96
C ARG A 82 2.25 4.91 0.56
N LYS A 83 2.68 4.99 -0.70
CA LYS A 83 3.80 4.18 -1.19
C LYS A 83 5.14 4.82 -0.81
N ALA A 84 6.09 3.99 -0.37
CA ALA A 84 7.44 4.42 0.02
C ALA A 84 8.17 5.17 -1.11
N GLU A 85 7.97 4.78 -2.37
CA GLU A 85 8.57 5.44 -3.55
C GLU A 85 8.16 6.92 -3.71
N HIS A 86 7.04 7.33 -3.11
CA HIS A 86 6.49 8.69 -3.22
C HIS A 86 6.38 9.40 -1.88
N VAL A 87 6.77 8.77 -0.77
CA VAL A 87 6.50 9.30 0.58
C VAL A 87 7.21 10.64 0.84
N LEU A 88 8.34 10.87 0.16
CA LEU A 88 9.10 12.13 0.22
C LEU A 88 8.44 13.25 -0.60
N GLU A 89 7.58 12.93 -1.55
CA GLU A 89 6.88 13.93 -2.34
C GLU A 89 5.75 14.58 -1.54
N VAL A 90 5.55 15.88 -1.78
CA VAL A 90 4.46 16.63 -1.16
C VAL A 90 3.17 16.41 -1.97
N VAL A 91 2.10 16.04 -1.26
CA VAL A 91 0.77 15.94 -1.86
C VAL A 91 0.22 17.34 -2.11
N ARG A 92 0.01 17.70 -3.38
CA ARG A 92 -0.55 18.99 -3.81
C ARG A 92 -1.68 18.78 -4.81
N ARG A 93 -2.55 19.79 -4.95
CA ARG A 93 -3.53 19.85 -6.05
C ARG A 93 -2.82 19.94 -7.40
N CYS A 94 -3.43 19.41 -8.46
CA CYS A 94 -2.87 19.58 -9.80
C CYS A 94 -2.95 21.04 -10.26
N PRO A 95 -2.08 21.50 -11.19
CA PRO A 95 -2.07 22.88 -11.68
C PRO A 95 -3.44 23.37 -12.15
N THR A 96 -4.18 22.54 -12.91
CA THR A 96 -5.53 22.88 -13.38
C THR A 96 -6.50 23.25 -12.26
N HIS A 97 -6.47 22.51 -11.15
CA HIS A 97 -7.33 22.81 -10.00
C HIS A 97 -6.78 23.93 -9.11
N GLN A 98 -5.46 24.17 -9.11
CA GLN A 98 -4.85 25.31 -8.40
C GLN A 98 -5.19 26.65 -9.06
N PHE A 99 -5.22 26.70 -10.39
CA PHE A 99 -5.55 27.91 -11.16
C PHE A 99 -7.06 28.11 -11.39
N GLY A 100 -7.88 27.11 -11.04
CA GLY A 100 -9.33 27.24 -11.07
C GLY A 100 -9.85 28.25 -10.05
N GLU A 101 -11.12 28.62 -10.18
CA GLU A 101 -11.77 29.58 -9.28
C GLU A 101 -11.70 29.11 -7.82
N ASN A 102 -11.04 29.91 -6.96
CA ASN A 102 -10.92 29.59 -5.55
C ASN A 102 -12.16 30.08 -4.80
N THR A 103 -13.12 29.18 -4.61
CA THR A 103 -14.38 29.47 -3.90
C THR A 103 -14.18 29.83 -2.43
N ASP A 104 -13.04 29.47 -1.84
CA ASP A 104 -12.70 29.76 -0.45
C ASP A 104 -11.36 30.51 -0.40
N GLN A 105 -11.44 31.84 -0.29
CA GLN A 105 -10.26 32.72 -0.26
C GLN A 105 -9.37 32.49 0.96
N ARG A 106 -9.86 31.82 2.00
CA ARG A 106 -9.09 31.52 3.21
C ARG A 106 -8.13 30.36 3.00
N ALA A 107 -8.51 29.39 2.19
CA ALA A 107 -7.71 28.21 1.90
C ALA A 107 -6.78 28.49 0.70
N PRO A 108 -5.45 28.34 0.84
CA PRO A 108 -4.55 28.45 -0.29
C PRO A 108 -4.95 27.49 -1.41
N SER A 109 -4.77 27.92 -2.66
CA SER A 109 -5.19 27.13 -3.83
C SER A 109 -4.40 25.83 -4.01
N SER A 110 -3.24 25.69 -3.37
CA SER A 110 -2.39 24.49 -3.43
C SER A 110 -2.85 23.36 -2.49
N HIS A 111 -3.53 23.70 -1.38
CA HIS A 111 -3.92 22.75 -0.32
C HIS A 111 -4.97 21.75 -0.79
N LEU A 112 -4.65 20.46 -0.69
CA LEU A 112 -5.58 19.38 -1.05
C LEU A 112 -6.76 19.27 -0.08
N ILE A 113 -6.51 19.35 1.23
CA ILE A 113 -7.51 19.16 2.28
C ILE A 113 -7.98 20.54 2.76
N ARG A 114 -9.30 20.73 2.79
CA ARG A 114 -9.97 21.90 3.37
C ARG A 114 -10.90 21.48 4.50
N VAL A 115 -11.20 22.43 5.39
CA VAL A 115 -12.17 22.23 6.48
C VAL A 115 -13.32 23.22 6.33
N GLU A 116 -14.53 22.69 6.27
CA GLU A 116 -15.77 23.46 6.18
C GLU A 116 -16.37 23.73 7.58
N GLY A 117 -17.05 24.87 7.75
CA GLY A 117 -17.75 25.22 8.99
C GLY A 117 -16.83 25.53 10.18
N SER A 118 -15.52 25.65 9.96
CA SER A 118 -14.53 25.98 10.99
C SER A 118 -13.86 27.33 10.71
N PRO A 119 -14.39 28.45 11.25
CA PRO A 119 -13.85 29.79 11.03
C PRO A 119 -12.52 30.05 11.75
N ASN A 120 -11.94 29.05 12.42
CA ASN A 120 -10.60 29.11 13.01
C ASN A 120 -9.63 28.15 12.30
N ALA A 121 -10.00 27.60 11.14
CA ALA A 121 -9.09 26.80 10.35
C ALA A 121 -7.89 27.62 9.89
N MET A 122 -6.70 27.10 10.13
CA MET A 122 -5.41 27.67 9.74
C MET A 122 -4.72 26.71 8.77
N TYR A 123 -4.39 27.21 7.59
CA TYR A 123 -3.67 26.44 6.58
C TYR A 123 -2.19 26.74 6.69
N MET A 124 -1.38 25.69 6.90
CA MET A 124 0.07 25.81 7.09
C MET A 124 0.83 25.04 6.03
N GLU A 125 1.91 25.64 5.54
CA GLU A 125 2.95 24.96 4.76
C GLU A 125 4.24 24.99 5.58
N ASP A 126 4.80 23.82 5.87
CA ASP A 126 6.04 23.70 6.63
C ASP A 126 7.23 24.27 5.83
N ALA A 127 8.06 25.09 6.47
CA ALA A 127 9.11 25.83 5.77
C ALA A 127 10.24 24.95 5.22
N GLN A 128 10.46 23.76 5.80
CA GLN A 128 11.56 22.86 5.43
C GLN A 128 11.08 21.74 4.51
N THR A 129 9.97 21.09 4.87
CA THR A 129 9.41 19.94 4.16
C THR A 129 8.42 20.35 3.07
N HIS A 130 7.96 21.61 3.09
CA HIS A 130 6.89 22.13 2.23
C HIS A 130 5.58 21.35 2.31
N ARG A 131 5.40 20.55 3.37
CA ARG A 131 4.18 19.76 3.57
C ARG A 131 3.05 20.68 4.01
N GLN A 132 1.89 20.43 3.41
CA GLN A 132 0.71 21.23 3.62
C GLN A 132 -0.19 20.53 4.63
N SER A 133 -0.61 21.27 5.65
CA SER A 133 -1.52 20.79 6.67
C SER A 133 -2.59 21.83 6.99
N VAL A 134 -3.71 21.37 7.51
CA VAL A 134 -4.75 22.23 8.07
C VAL A 134 -4.82 22.00 9.58
N ILE A 135 -4.84 23.08 10.33
CA ILE A 135 -4.97 23.09 11.78
C ILE A 135 -6.34 23.64 12.14
N ILE A 136 -7.02 22.98 13.08
CA ILE A 136 -8.24 23.47 13.71
C ILE A 136 -8.10 23.34 15.23
N PRO A 137 -8.54 24.33 16.02
CA PRO A 137 -8.61 24.19 17.47
C PRO A 137 -9.46 22.97 17.85
N TYR A 138 -9.01 22.20 18.83
CA TYR A 138 -9.81 21.09 19.35
C TYR A 138 -11.01 21.67 20.11
N ALA A 139 -12.21 21.18 19.78
CA ALA A 139 -13.44 21.50 20.48
C ALA A 139 -13.95 20.25 21.21
N ASN A 140 -14.36 20.44 22.47
CA ASN A 140 -14.99 19.36 23.24
C ASN A 140 -16.29 18.91 22.56
N PRO A 141 -16.64 17.61 22.65
CA PRO A 141 -17.94 17.12 22.23
C PRO A 141 -19.08 17.89 22.90
N GLN A 142 -20.19 18.05 22.19
CA GLN A 142 -21.39 18.67 22.76
C GLN A 142 -22.01 17.74 23.81
N VAL A 143 -22.72 18.30 24.79
CA VAL A 143 -23.40 17.53 25.84
C VAL A 143 -24.33 16.48 25.20
N GLY A 144 -24.20 15.22 25.63
CA GLY A 144 -24.94 14.10 25.06
C GLY A 144 -24.27 13.43 23.86
N THR A 145 -23.08 13.87 23.45
CA THR A 145 -22.25 13.22 22.43
C THR A 145 -20.87 12.90 22.97
N ASP A 146 -20.25 11.85 22.44
CA ASP A 146 -18.90 11.36 22.77
C ASP A 146 -17.87 11.70 21.67
N PHE A 147 -18.28 12.45 20.64
CA PHE A 147 -17.45 12.82 19.50
C PHE A 147 -17.60 14.28 19.09
N THR A 148 -16.55 14.80 18.45
CA THR A 148 -16.57 16.08 17.72
C THR A 148 -16.52 15.80 16.21
N LYS A 149 -17.38 16.46 15.43
CA LYS A 149 -17.41 16.28 13.96
C LYS A 149 -16.56 17.35 13.27
N VAL A 150 -15.68 16.91 12.38
CA VAL A 150 -14.92 17.78 11.48
C VAL A 150 -15.32 17.47 10.05
N HIS A 151 -15.61 18.51 9.28
CA HIS A 151 -16.07 18.41 7.90
C HIS A 151 -14.91 18.69 6.95
N TYR A 152 -14.36 17.63 6.36
CA TYR A 152 -13.24 17.75 5.41
C TYR A 152 -13.73 17.77 3.96
N ASN A 153 -13.04 18.52 3.11
CA ASN A 153 -13.25 18.52 1.66
C ASN A 153 -11.90 18.23 0.97
N PHE A 154 -11.92 17.34 -0.02
CA PHE A 154 -10.73 17.01 -0.81
C PHE A 154 -10.83 17.63 -2.20
N MET A 155 -9.88 18.51 -2.52
CA MET A 155 -10.02 19.50 -3.60
C MET A 155 -9.31 19.12 -4.91
N CYS A 156 -8.94 17.84 -5.07
CA CYS A 156 -8.40 17.30 -6.31
C CYS A 156 -8.76 15.81 -6.44
N ASN A 157 -9.10 15.35 -7.65
CA ASN A 157 -9.34 13.92 -7.88
C ASN A 157 -8.04 13.13 -7.74
N SER A 158 -8.13 11.90 -7.22
CA SER A 158 -6.96 11.02 -7.12
C SER A 158 -6.33 10.73 -8.49
N SER A 159 -7.12 10.79 -9.57
CA SER A 159 -6.64 10.55 -10.95
C SER A 159 -6.05 11.77 -11.66
N CYS A 160 -6.00 12.95 -11.04
CA CYS A 160 -5.53 14.16 -11.70
C CYS A 160 -4.04 14.07 -12.07
N VAL A 161 -3.74 14.27 -13.36
CA VAL A 161 -2.38 14.41 -13.88
C VAL A 161 -1.75 15.69 -13.32
N GLY A 162 -0.47 15.64 -12.96
CA GLY A 162 0.24 16.76 -12.33
C GLY A 162 -0.12 17.03 -10.87
N GLY A 163 -0.99 16.20 -10.26
CA GLY A 163 -1.26 16.20 -8.82
C GLY A 163 -0.96 14.83 -8.22
N MET A 164 -1.99 14.19 -7.64
CA MET A 164 -1.86 12.83 -7.10
C MET A 164 -1.54 11.77 -8.17
N ASN A 165 -2.03 11.93 -9.42
CA ASN A 165 -1.74 11.05 -10.54
C ASN A 165 -1.90 9.54 -10.25
N ARG A 166 -3.05 9.17 -9.68
CA ARG A 166 -3.45 7.81 -9.28
C ARG A 166 -2.62 7.18 -8.16
N ARG A 167 -1.74 7.95 -7.52
CA ARG A 167 -0.98 7.48 -6.35
C ARG A 167 -1.87 7.54 -5.11
N PRO A 168 -1.98 6.44 -4.34
CA PRO A 168 -2.81 6.40 -3.14
C PRO A 168 -2.24 7.32 -2.05
N ILE A 169 -3.13 8.00 -1.34
CA ILE A 169 -2.77 8.91 -0.25
C ILE A 169 -3.35 8.42 1.08
N THR A 170 -2.60 8.64 2.14
CA THR A 170 -3.05 8.48 3.51
C THR A 170 -3.25 9.86 4.12
N THR A 171 -4.38 10.09 4.76
CA THR A 171 -4.61 11.29 5.57
C THR A 171 -4.28 10.97 7.02
N ILE A 172 -3.37 11.73 7.60
CA ILE A 172 -2.98 11.63 9.00
C ILE A 172 -3.68 12.76 9.76
N ILE A 173 -4.37 12.40 10.84
CA ILE A 173 -4.92 13.34 11.82
C ILE A 173 -4.15 13.15 13.12
N THR A 174 -3.53 14.22 13.60
CA THR A 174 -2.84 14.29 14.89
C THR A 174 -3.58 15.22 15.84
N LEU A 175 -3.69 14.80 17.09
CA LEU A 175 -4.07 15.66 18.21
C LEU A 175 -2.76 16.14 18.85
N GLU A 176 -2.56 17.45 18.89
CA GLU A 176 -1.30 18.09 19.32
C GLU A 176 -1.55 19.12 20.42
N THR A 177 -0.58 19.30 21.32
CA THR A 177 -0.51 20.46 22.23
C THR A 177 0.07 21.68 21.52
N HIS A 178 -0.08 22.87 22.11
CA HIS A 178 0.60 24.09 21.63
C HIS A 178 2.14 23.96 21.65
N ASP A 179 2.66 23.18 22.59
CA ASP A 179 4.08 22.76 22.65
C ASP A 179 4.41 21.68 21.61
N GLY A 180 3.49 21.35 20.70
CA GLY A 180 3.54 20.37 19.60
C GLY A 180 3.84 18.93 19.99
N GLN A 181 3.57 18.56 21.24
CA GLN A 181 3.55 17.16 21.64
C GLN A 181 2.36 16.47 20.99
N VAL A 182 2.59 15.32 20.35
CA VAL A 182 1.51 14.51 19.78
C VAL A 182 0.84 13.71 20.89
N LEU A 183 -0.41 14.02 21.18
CA LEU A 183 -1.29 13.34 22.15
C LEU A 183 -2.06 12.17 21.54
N GLY A 184 -2.12 12.10 20.21
CA GLY A 184 -2.79 11.03 19.50
C GLY A 184 -2.62 11.17 18.00
N ARG A 185 -2.66 10.05 17.29
CA ARG A 185 -2.53 9.97 15.84
C ARG A 185 -3.40 8.85 15.28
N ARG A 186 -4.17 9.19 14.26
CA ARG A 186 -4.95 8.24 13.46
C ARG A 186 -4.74 8.54 11.99
N SER A 187 -4.81 7.52 11.17
CA SER A 187 -4.63 7.63 9.74
C SER A 187 -5.67 6.79 9.00
N PHE A 188 -6.03 7.22 7.80
CA PHE A 188 -6.91 6.48 6.91
C PHE A 188 -6.59 6.81 5.45
N GLU A 189 -6.82 5.85 4.55
CA GLU A 189 -6.61 6.08 3.12
C GLU A 189 -7.73 6.94 2.55
N VAL A 190 -7.43 7.79 1.57
CA VAL A 190 -8.44 8.59 0.88
C VAL A 190 -8.36 8.36 -0.63
N ARG A 191 -9.52 8.11 -1.24
CA ARG A 191 -9.72 8.08 -2.68
C ARG A 191 -10.79 9.09 -3.10
N VAL A 192 -10.35 10.12 -3.82
CA VAL A 192 -11.24 11.12 -4.40
C VAL A 192 -11.63 10.68 -5.82
N CYS A 193 -12.88 10.29 -6.01
CA CYS A 193 -13.39 9.72 -7.25
C CYS A 193 -14.84 10.14 -7.54
N ALA A 194 -15.27 9.96 -8.79
CA ALA A 194 -16.61 10.36 -9.22
C ALA A 194 -17.74 9.49 -8.63
N CYS A 195 -17.46 8.19 -8.40
CA CYS A 195 -18.45 7.20 -7.96
C CYS A 195 -17.95 6.45 -6.71
N PRO A 196 -18.01 7.06 -5.51
CA PRO A 196 -17.49 6.46 -4.27
C PRO A 196 -18.00 5.05 -3.98
N GLY A 197 -19.32 4.83 -4.05
CA GLY A 197 -19.93 3.54 -3.75
C GLY A 197 -19.46 2.40 -4.65
N ARG A 198 -19.30 2.66 -5.95
CA ARG A 198 -18.79 1.66 -6.92
C ARG A 198 -17.34 1.30 -6.62
N ASP A 199 -16.49 2.31 -6.49
CA ASP A 199 -15.06 2.11 -6.28
C ASP A 199 -14.80 1.39 -4.95
N ARG A 200 -15.56 1.73 -3.89
CA ARG A 200 -15.53 1.00 -2.62
C ARG A 200 -15.87 -0.48 -2.79
N GLN A 201 -17.00 -0.78 -3.43
CA GLN A 201 -17.42 -2.18 -3.62
C GLN A 201 -16.41 -2.98 -4.44
N THR A 202 -15.79 -2.37 -5.45
CA THR A 202 -14.74 -3.02 -6.25
C THR A 202 -13.52 -3.34 -5.38
N ASP A 203 -13.02 -2.38 -4.60
CA ASP A 203 -11.85 -2.57 -3.76
C ASP A 203 -12.13 -3.58 -2.62
N GLU A 204 -13.31 -3.54 -1.98
CA GLU A 204 -13.71 -4.51 -0.93
C GLU A 204 -13.81 -5.94 -1.48
N LYS A 205 -14.41 -6.11 -2.67
CA LYS A 205 -14.45 -7.42 -3.34
C LYS A 205 -13.04 -7.97 -3.61
N GLN A 206 -12.14 -7.11 -4.07
CA GLN A 206 -10.74 -7.49 -4.28
C GLN A 206 -10.06 -7.87 -2.97
N PHE A 207 -10.27 -7.11 -1.90
CA PHE A 207 -9.72 -7.37 -0.58
C PHE A 207 -10.20 -8.71 0.00
N HIS A 208 -11.50 -9.01 -0.06
CA HIS A 208 -12.03 -10.29 0.43
C HIS A 208 -11.62 -11.48 -0.45
N ARG A 209 -11.40 -11.29 -1.76
CA ARG A 209 -10.85 -12.33 -2.62
C ARG A 209 -9.44 -12.70 -2.16
N LEU A 210 -8.57 -11.71 -2.02
CA LEU A 210 -7.18 -11.90 -1.56
C LEU A 210 -7.10 -12.42 -0.12
N SER A 211 -8.03 -12.02 0.75
CA SER A 211 -8.05 -12.47 2.15
C SER A 211 -8.49 -13.94 2.29
N ARG A 212 -9.44 -14.40 1.46
CA ARG A 212 -9.85 -15.82 1.43
C ARG A 212 -8.74 -16.73 0.91
N GLU A 213 -8.05 -16.30 -0.14
CA GLU A 213 -6.86 -17.00 -0.66
C GLU A 213 -5.74 -17.15 0.40
N ARG A 214 -5.75 -16.35 1.48
CA ARG A 214 -4.79 -16.43 2.59
C ARG A 214 -5.23 -17.33 3.76
N LEU A 215 -6.52 -17.57 3.97
CA LEU A 215 -7.06 -18.24 5.16
C LEU A 215 -7.25 -19.76 5.03
N ASP A 216 -7.14 -20.34 3.84
CA ASP A 216 -7.28 -21.80 3.63
C ASP A 216 -6.01 -22.61 4.01
N PHE A 217 -5.20 -22.11 4.97
CA PHE A 217 -3.99 -22.77 5.49
C PHE A 217 -4.21 -23.17 6.98
N PRO A 218 -4.29 -24.47 7.34
CA PRO A 218 -4.52 -24.87 8.72
C PRO A 218 -3.23 -24.76 9.54
N SER A 219 -3.26 -23.92 10.58
CA SER A 219 -2.23 -23.84 11.61
C SER A 219 -2.45 -24.89 12.70
N SER A 220 -1.72 -26.00 12.64
CA SER A 220 -1.41 -26.87 13.78
C SER A 220 0.11 -26.89 13.87
N SER A 221 0.79 -26.50 14.93
CA SER A 221 0.59 -26.86 16.33
C SER A 221 1.53 -26.02 17.21
N GLU A 222 0.98 -25.27 18.16
CA GLU A 222 1.73 -24.81 19.34
C GLU A 222 1.65 -25.93 20.39
N GLU A 223 2.71 -26.75 20.51
CA GLU A 223 2.94 -27.55 21.71
C GLU A 223 4.40 -27.38 22.16
N GLN A 224 4.54 -26.55 23.21
CA GLN A 224 5.41 -26.70 24.37
C GLN A 224 6.80 -27.33 24.13
N LEU A 225 7.82 -26.47 24.02
CA LEU A 225 9.22 -26.87 24.23
C LEU A 225 9.59 -26.61 25.70
N ASN A 226 9.68 -27.68 26.49
CA ASN A 226 10.40 -27.67 27.76
C ASN A 226 11.88 -27.95 27.48
N GLN A 227 12.71 -27.28 28.28
CA GLN A 227 14.18 -27.25 28.23
C GLN A 227 14.79 -28.64 28.43
N GLU A 228 15.95 -28.88 27.82
CA GLU A 228 17.14 -29.39 28.52
C GLU A 228 18.43 -29.18 27.70
N GLU A 229 19.41 -28.60 28.39
CA GLU A 229 20.78 -28.29 27.95
C GLU A 229 21.67 -29.53 28.01
N THR A 230 22.62 -29.68 27.08
CA THR A 230 24.03 -30.11 27.34
C THR A 230 24.87 -29.85 26.07
N GLN A 231 25.68 -28.78 26.02
CA GLN A 231 27.13 -28.72 26.27
C GLN A 231 28.00 -29.77 25.54
N GLU A 232 28.86 -29.30 24.61
CA GLU A 232 30.34 -29.36 24.62
C GLU A 232 30.92 -29.07 23.22
N GLN A 233 31.53 -27.89 23.01
CA GLN A 233 32.98 -27.60 23.03
C GLN A 233 33.80 -28.27 21.90
N MET A 234 34.12 -27.54 20.84
CA MET A 234 35.37 -26.77 20.59
C MET A 234 36.52 -27.59 19.95
N LYS A 235 36.94 -27.19 18.73
CA LYS A 235 38.33 -26.79 18.37
C LYS A 235 38.48 -26.49 16.86
N THR A 236 39.07 -25.32 16.58
CA THR A 236 39.72 -24.87 15.32
C THR A 236 41.24 -25.24 15.36
N PRO A 237 42.16 -24.92 14.40
CA PRO A 237 42.08 -24.00 13.23
C PRO A 237 42.84 -24.41 11.92
N ASN A 238 42.79 -23.48 10.94
CA ASN A 238 43.66 -23.25 9.74
C ASN A 238 43.64 -24.28 8.57
N SER A 239 43.74 -23.93 7.28
CA SER A 239 43.98 -22.68 6.52
C SER A 239 43.77 -22.97 5.02
N GLY A 240 43.41 -21.98 4.18
CA GLY A 240 43.67 -22.02 2.73
C GLY A 240 42.47 -21.71 1.81
N GLU A 241 42.57 -20.59 1.09
CA GLU A 241 41.64 -20.09 0.08
C GLU A 241 41.45 -21.03 -1.14
N LYS A 242 40.22 -21.11 -1.67
CA LYS A 242 39.87 -20.79 -3.08
C LYS A 242 38.40 -21.08 -3.44
N ILE A 243 37.73 -20.02 -3.90
CA ILE A 243 36.80 -19.89 -5.04
C ILE A 243 35.55 -20.82 -5.10
N HIS A 244 34.40 -20.15 -4.99
CA HIS A 244 33.01 -20.63 -5.02
C HIS A 244 32.58 -21.32 -6.33
N ARG A 245 31.98 -22.51 -6.21
CA ARG A 245 30.91 -23.03 -7.08
C ARG A 245 29.76 -23.47 -6.16
N PRO A 246 28.51 -23.02 -6.33
CA PRO A 246 27.42 -23.50 -5.47
C PRO A 246 27.00 -24.91 -5.92
N ASN A 247 27.32 -25.89 -5.08
CA ASN A 247 26.89 -27.27 -5.22
C ASN A 247 25.52 -27.42 -4.52
N ILE A 248 24.48 -27.72 -5.29
CA ILE A 248 23.12 -27.98 -4.78
C ILE A 248 23.14 -29.35 -4.08
N THR A 249 23.01 -29.37 -2.76
CA THR A 249 22.92 -30.63 -1.99
C THR A 249 21.48 -30.85 -1.54
N LEU A 250 20.78 -31.73 -2.24
CA LEU A 250 19.50 -32.30 -1.81
C LEU A 250 19.76 -33.30 -0.68
N LYS A 251 19.36 -33.01 0.58
CA LYS A 251 19.31 -34.04 1.63
C LYS A 251 17.94 -34.74 1.60
N ARG A 252 17.98 -36.06 1.40
CA ARG A 252 16.85 -37.02 1.43
C ARG A 252 16.60 -37.56 2.85
N PRO A 253 15.45 -38.23 3.11
CA PRO A 253 14.84 -38.31 4.44
C PRO A 253 15.34 -39.48 5.30
N ILE A 254 15.27 -39.32 6.62
CA ILE A 254 15.46 -40.39 7.60
C ILE A 254 14.16 -41.22 7.68
N LYS A 255 14.25 -42.54 7.51
CA LYS A 255 13.18 -43.53 7.67
C LYS A 255 13.38 -44.34 8.96
N THR A 256 12.35 -44.49 9.78
CA THR A 256 12.18 -45.60 10.76
C THR A 256 10.67 -45.68 11.09
N VAL A 257 9.83 -46.47 10.41
CA VAL A 257 9.56 -47.93 10.48
C VAL A 257 8.69 -48.35 11.69
N LEU A 258 7.43 -48.71 11.37
CA LEU A 258 6.44 -49.60 12.04
C LEU A 258 5.79 -49.09 13.36
N SER A 259 4.47 -49.19 13.61
CA SER A 259 3.48 -50.20 13.18
C SER A 259 2.01 -49.73 13.32
N SER A 260 1.13 -50.43 12.58
CA SER A 260 -0.27 -50.77 12.92
C SER A 260 -1.42 -49.75 12.73
N GLY A 261 -2.00 -49.80 11.51
CA GLY A 261 -3.41 -50.20 11.35
C GLY A 261 -4.50 -49.13 11.28
N LYS A 262 -4.88 -48.73 10.06
CA LYS A 262 -6.23 -48.93 9.45
C LYS A 262 -6.31 -48.23 8.09
N LYS A 263 -6.97 -48.92 7.14
CA LYS A 263 -7.23 -48.49 5.76
C LYS A 263 -8.08 -47.20 5.75
N VAL A 264 -7.91 -46.34 4.73
CA VAL A 264 -8.98 -45.92 3.80
C VAL A 264 -8.44 -44.95 2.72
N LYS A 265 -8.74 -45.33 1.47
CA LYS A 265 -8.86 -44.60 0.19
C LYS A 265 -7.77 -43.62 -0.29
N THR A 266 -7.10 -44.07 -1.33
CA THR A 266 -6.53 -43.28 -2.43
C THR A 266 -7.57 -42.36 -3.06
N GLU A 267 -7.35 -41.04 -3.04
CA GLU A 267 -7.93 -40.12 -4.02
C GLU A 267 -6.81 -39.29 -4.65
N LYS A 268 -6.75 -39.33 -5.98
CA LYS A 268 -5.93 -38.47 -6.84
C LYS A 268 -6.48 -37.04 -6.72
N CYS A 269 -5.66 -36.07 -6.32
CA CYS A 269 -6.01 -34.65 -6.45
C CYS A 269 -4.91 -33.86 -7.16
N ARG A 270 -5.39 -32.94 -8.00
CA ARG A 270 -4.77 -32.30 -9.17
C ARG A 270 -3.50 -31.48 -8.86
N ASP A 271 -2.49 -31.74 -9.67
CA ASP A 271 -1.24 -31.00 -9.85
C ASP A 271 -1.56 -29.62 -10.45
N GLY A 272 -1.26 -28.51 -9.74
CA GLY A 272 -1.56 -27.18 -10.25
C GLY A 272 -1.13 -25.99 -9.39
N ASP A 273 -1.21 -26.07 -8.05
CA ASP A 273 -1.06 -24.89 -7.17
C ASP A 273 -0.08 -25.10 -6.00
N GLU A 274 0.92 -25.97 -6.14
CA GLU A 274 1.97 -26.13 -5.13
C GLU A 274 3.00 -24.99 -5.23
N VAL A 275 3.05 -24.11 -4.22
CA VAL A 275 4.04 -23.03 -4.13
C VAL A 275 5.19 -23.44 -3.22
N PHE A 276 6.41 -23.47 -3.77
CA PHE A 276 7.63 -23.79 -3.02
C PHE A 276 8.41 -22.53 -2.65
N LEU A 277 8.89 -22.45 -1.41
CA LEU A 277 9.78 -21.38 -0.95
C LEU A 277 11.23 -21.74 -1.25
N ILE A 278 11.92 -20.88 -2.01
CA ILE A 278 13.35 -21.01 -2.29
C ILE A 278 14.09 -19.94 -1.47
N ALA A 279 14.87 -20.37 -0.48
CA ALA A 279 15.76 -19.47 0.27
C ALA A 279 17.00 -19.15 -0.58
N VAL A 280 17.23 -17.86 -0.87
CA VAL A 280 18.33 -17.39 -1.72
C VAL A 280 19.24 -16.47 -0.92
N LYS A 281 20.55 -16.71 -0.99
CA LYS A 281 21.56 -15.88 -0.33
C LYS A 281 22.24 -14.97 -1.37
N GLY A 282 22.20 -13.67 -1.14
CA GLY A 282 22.83 -12.65 -2.00
C GLY A 282 21.85 -12.00 -2.97
N ARG A 283 22.04 -10.69 -3.21
CA ARG A 283 21.09 -9.83 -3.92
C ARG A 283 21.02 -10.12 -5.42
N GLU A 284 22.16 -10.28 -6.09
CA GLU A 284 22.21 -10.56 -7.53
C GLU A 284 21.53 -11.88 -7.89
N ALA A 285 21.74 -12.94 -7.08
CA ALA A 285 21.08 -14.22 -7.27
C ALA A 285 19.57 -14.15 -7.05
N TYR A 286 19.13 -13.34 -6.07
CA TYR A 286 17.70 -13.08 -5.83
C TYR A 286 17.05 -12.34 -6.99
N GLU A 287 17.69 -11.27 -7.50
CA GLU A 287 17.17 -10.48 -8.62
C GLU A 287 17.07 -11.31 -9.91
N TYR A 288 18.07 -12.16 -10.18
CA TYR A 288 18.03 -13.06 -11.33
C TYR A 288 16.90 -14.10 -11.23
N LEU A 289 16.71 -14.73 -10.06
CA LEU A 289 15.64 -15.70 -9.84
C LEU A 289 14.25 -15.05 -9.86
N MET A 290 14.14 -13.80 -9.38
CA MET A 290 12.89 -13.05 -9.45
C MET A 290 12.49 -12.75 -10.90
N GLN A 291 13.45 -12.35 -11.75
CA GLN A 291 13.18 -12.13 -13.18
C GLN A 291 12.71 -13.41 -13.89
N ILE A 292 13.25 -14.58 -13.51
CA ILE A 292 12.81 -15.86 -14.07
C ILE A 292 11.38 -16.18 -13.61
N LYS A 293 11.07 -15.98 -12.33
CA LYS A 293 9.72 -16.17 -11.77
C LYS A 293 8.70 -15.28 -12.48
N GLU A 294 8.98 -13.99 -12.62
CA GLU A 294 8.07 -13.02 -13.28
C GLU A 294 7.82 -13.40 -14.74
N LYS A 295 8.87 -13.76 -15.49
CA LYS A 295 8.73 -14.21 -16.89
C LYS A 295 7.91 -15.49 -17.00
N PHE A 296 8.09 -16.41 -16.06
CA PHE A 296 7.32 -17.66 -16.02
C PHE A 296 5.83 -17.39 -15.72
N GLU A 297 5.52 -16.53 -14.75
CA GLU A 297 4.14 -16.13 -14.42
C GLU A 297 3.45 -15.41 -15.58
N LEU A 298 4.16 -14.49 -16.25
CA LEU A 298 3.65 -13.85 -17.47
C LEU A 298 3.35 -14.87 -18.57
N SER A 299 4.20 -15.89 -18.73
CA SER A 299 3.98 -16.94 -19.75
C SER A 299 2.75 -17.80 -19.46
N GLN A 300 2.36 -17.96 -18.20
CA GLN A 300 1.14 -18.68 -17.82
C GLN A 300 -0.15 -17.84 -17.96
N GLN A 301 -0.03 -16.51 -17.95
CA GLN A 301 -1.17 -15.60 -18.14
C GLN A 301 -1.52 -15.35 -19.61
N VAL A 302 -0.73 -15.86 -20.57
CA VAL A 302 -1.05 -15.73 -22.00
C VAL A 302 -2.17 -16.72 -22.36
N PRO A 303 -3.35 -16.25 -22.81
CA PRO A 303 -4.44 -17.14 -23.20
C PRO A 303 -3.99 -18.10 -24.31
N LEU A 304 -4.31 -19.39 -24.19
CA LEU A 304 -3.93 -20.43 -25.16
C LEU A 304 -4.26 -20.05 -26.62
N HIS A 305 -5.39 -19.36 -26.85
CA HIS A 305 -5.77 -18.89 -28.19
C HIS A 305 -4.79 -17.88 -28.80
N ALA A 306 -4.17 -17.02 -27.99
CA ALA A 306 -3.19 -16.03 -28.44
C ALA A 306 -1.85 -16.69 -28.79
N VAL A 307 -1.48 -17.74 -28.04
CA VAL A 307 -0.30 -18.58 -28.35
C VAL A 307 -0.50 -19.33 -29.67
N ASP A 308 -1.69 -19.88 -29.90
CA ASP A 308 -2.00 -20.60 -31.14
C ASP A 308 -2.09 -19.68 -32.35
N GLN A 309 -2.66 -18.48 -32.20
CA GLN A 309 -2.63 -17.45 -33.25
C GLN A 309 -1.19 -17.04 -33.59
N TYR A 310 -0.33 -16.84 -32.58
CA TYR A 310 1.07 -16.51 -32.81
C TYR A 310 1.85 -17.66 -33.48
N LYS A 311 1.59 -18.91 -33.09
CA LYS A 311 2.17 -20.10 -33.74
C LYS A 311 1.69 -20.26 -35.18
N GLN A 312 0.41 -19.99 -35.47
CA GLN A 312 -0.12 -20.00 -36.82
C GLN A 312 0.51 -18.89 -37.66
N GLN A 313 0.67 -17.69 -37.09
CA GLN A 313 1.33 -16.56 -37.76
C GLN A 313 2.81 -16.87 -38.05
N GLN A 314 3.55 -17.47 -37.12
CA GLN A 314 4.93 -17.91 -37.37
C GLN A 314 5.01 -19.00 -38.44
N LYS A 315 4.09 -19.98 -38.45
CA LYS A 315 4.03 -21.00 -39.49
C LYS A 315 3.71 -20.43 -40.86
N GLN A 316 2.80 -19.45 -40.93
CA GLN A 316 2.51 -18.74 -42.17
C GLN A 316 3.72 -17.94 -42.67
N LEU A 317 4.41 -17.22 -41.78
CA LEU A 317 5.64 -16.50 -42.11
C LEU A 317 6.74 -17.47 -42.58
N LEU A 318 6.89 -18.63 -41.95
CA LEU A 318 7.87 -19.64 -42.33
C LEU A 318 7.51 -20.32 -43.65
N GLN A 319 6.23 -20.62 -43.90
CA GLN A 319 5.76 -21.13 -45.18
C GLN A 319 5.93 -20.09 -46.29
N GLN A 320 5.64 -18.82 -46.01
CA GLN A 320 5.86 -17.72 -46.94
C GLN A 320 7.36 -17.60 -47.27
N ALA A 321 8.23 -17.60 -46.27
CA ALA A 321 9.68 -17.58 -46.46
C ALA A 321 10.18 -18.82 -47.23
N LEU A 322 9.62 -20.01 -46.99
CA LEU A 322 9.96 -21.24 -47.72
C LEU A 322 9.47 -21.20 -49.17
N MET A 323 8.28 -20.62 -49.43
CA MET A 323 7.75 -20.42 -50.77
C MET A 323 8.56 -19.37 -51.54
N ASP A 324 9.00 -18.31 -50.87
CA ASP A 324 9.86 -17.29 -51.45
C ASP A 324 11.27 -17.84 -51.73
N TRP A 325 11.80 -18.72 -50.86
CA TRP A 325 13.04 -19.46 -51.10
C TRP A 325 12.93 -20.40 -52.31
N LYS A 326 11.85 -21.19 -52.41
CA LYS A 326 11.60 -22.08 -53.55
C LYS A 326 11.36 -21.33 -54.88
N LYS A 327 10.77 -20.14 -54.83
CA LYS A 327 10.63 -19.26 -56.01
C LYS A 327 11.98 -18.65 -56.42
N GLY A 328 12.92 -18.51 -55.50
CA GLY A 328 14.30 -18.08 -55.75
C GLY A 328 15.13 -19.13 -56.50
N ASP A 329 14.91 -20.42 -56.24
CA ASP A 329 15.65 -21.53 -56.89
C ASP A 329 15.15 -21.85 -58.32
N GLY A 330 14.05 -21.25 -58.77
CA GLY A 330 13.47 -21.46 -60.10
C GLY A 330 13.99 -20.52 -61.21
N LYS A 331 14.91 -19.59 -60.92
CA LYS A 331 15.43 -18.63 -61.92
C LYS A 331 16.91 -18.78 -62.30
N ASN A 332 17.60 -19.80 -61.78
CA ASN A 332 19.03 -20.03 -62.07
C ASN A 332 19.35 -21.42 -62.65
N ASN A 333 18.48 -21.99 -63.50
CA ASN A 333 18.91 -23.14 -64.32
C ASN A 333 18.32 -23.18 -65.74
N SER A 334 18.44 -22.05 -66.44
CA SER A 334 18.26 -22.00 -67.90
C SER A 334 19.17 -20.91 -68.49
N GLN A 335 20.49 -21.15 -68.42
CA GLN A 335 21.48 -20.62 -69.35
C GLN A 335 22.81 -21.36 -69.10
N ALA A 336 22.92 -22.53 -69.73
CA ALA A 336 24.16 -23.07 -70.27
C ALA A 336 23.82 -23.64 -71.65
#